data_AF-A0A9P6WA80-F1
#
_entry.id   AF-A0A9P6WA80-F1
#
_cell.length_a   1.000
_cell.length_b   1.000
_cell.length_c   1.000
_cell.angle_alpha   90.00
_cell.angle_beta   90.00
_cell.angle_gamma   90.00
#
_symmetry.space_group_name_H-M   'P 1'
#
loop_
_entity.id
_entity.type
_entity.pdbx_description
1 polymer ?
#
loop_
_entity_poly.entity_id
_entity_poly.type
_entity_poly.pdbx_seq_one_letter_code
_entity_poly.pdbx_strand_id
1 'polypeptide(L)'
;MSAFNKLPAVLPQLAYPCASSSQHSRAERTGGDASKCTDSSHAFARSSSLGALVLTLSERPRESRVRPAAAQEDYTTATQAQDIKKQIALQAAIKFNGGGHINHTLFWENLAPQSSGGGQFPSSGKLYDQVQQDFGGLDGLKKAVNTAALGIQGSGWAWLGYNPQTKKLETVTTANQDPLLGYVPIVGVDMWEHAYYIDYKNVKATYLDNIWSVINWKKAEERLASA
;
A
#
# COMPACT_ATOMS: atom_id res chain seq x y z
N MET A 1 -18.69 -55.21 10.48
CA MET A 1 -17.65 -54.80 11.46
C MET A 1 -17.09 -53.47 11.01
N SER A 2 -17.36 -52.44 11.81
CA SER A 2 -16.82 -51.06 11.77
C SER A 2 -15.28 -51.04 11.68
N ALA A 3 -14.58 -49.99 11.26
CA ALA A 3 -14.88 -48.59 11.45
C ALA A 3 -14.17 -47.68 10.41
N PHE A 4 -14.93 -46.67 9.98
CA PHE A 4 -14.43 -45.37 9.56
C PHE A 4 -13.59 -44.75 10.69
N ASN A 5 -12.42 -44.19 10.39
CA ASN A 5 -11.76 -43.25 11.28
C ASN A 5 -11.69 -41.87 10.64
N LYS A 6 -12.51 -40.97 11.19
CA LYS A 6 -12.52 -39.52 10.97
C LYS A 6 -11.29 -38.93 11.64
N LEU A 7 -10.55 -38.06 10.95
CA LEU A 7 -9.62 -37.11 11.56
C LEU A 7 -10.28 -35.72 11.53
N PRO A 8 -10.36 -34.98 12.65
CA PRO A 8 -10.93 -33.65 12.67
C PRO A 8 -9.90 -32.61 12.19
N ALA A 9 -10.39 -31.66 11.38
CA ALA A 9 -9.71 -30.42 11.08
C ALA A 9 -9.55 -29.58 12.35
N VAL A 10 -8.33 -29.13 12.63
CA VAL A 10 -8.04 -28.11 13.64
C VAL A 10 -7.32 -26.96 12.94
N LEU A 11 -8.06 -25.88 12.72
CA LEU A 11 -7.54 -24.57 12.31
C LEU A 11 -6.79 -23.93 13.49
N PRO A 12 -5.62 -23.31 13.29
CA PRO A 12 -5.03 -22.47 14.33
C PRO A 12 -5.80 -21.15 14.41
N GLN A 13 -6.40 -20.88 15.56
CA GLN A 13 -6.94 -19.57 15.93
C GLN A 13 -5.78 -18.56 16.03
N LEU A 14 -5.70 -17.60 15.10
CA LEU A 14 -4.86 -16.42 15.24
C LEU A 14 -5.55 -15.44 16.21
N ALA A 15 -5.29 -15.62 17.50
CA ALA A 15 -5.55 -14.62 18.52
C ALA A 15 -4.26 -13.85 18.82
N TYR A 16 -4.17 -12.59 18.40
CA TYR A 16 -3.13 -11.67 18.88
C TYR A 16 -3.71 -10.86 20.05
N PRO A 17 -3.24 -11.05 21.30
CA PRO A 17 -3.68 -10.24 22.41
C PRO A 17 -3.03 -8.84 22.38
N CYS A 18 -3.87 -7.82 22.49
CA CYS A 18 -3.47 -6.46 22.82
C CYS A 18 -2.96 -6.45 24.28
N ALA A 19 -1.68 -6.13 24.48
CA ALA A 19 -1.11 -6.00 25.81
C ALA A 19 -1.65 -4.73 26.50
N SER A 20 -2.56 -4.88 27.45
CA SER A 20 -2.84 -3.86 28.46
C SER A 20 -2.05 -4.21 29.72
N SER A 21 -1.01 -3.43 30.01
CA SER A 21 -0.33 -3.48 31.30
C SER A 21 -1.25 -2.86 32.35
N SER A 22 -1.86 -3.69 33.20
CA SER A 22 -2.54 -3.26 34.41
C SER A 22 -1.62 -3.41 35.62
N GLN A 23 -1.23 -2.31 36.26
CA GLN A 23 -0.85 -2.30 37.66
C GLN A 23 -1.53 -1.13 38.37
N HIS A 24 -2.00 -1.42 39.58
CA HIS A 24 -2.90 -0.66 40.42
C HIS A 24 -2.43 0.75 40.81
N SER A 25 -3.34 1.73 40.76
CA SER A 25 -3.74 2.49 41.97
C SER A 25 -4.98 3.33 41.69
N ARG A 26 -5.97 3.20 42.58
CA ARG A 26 -7.27 3.87 42.62
C ARG A 26 -7.10 5.33 43.11
N ALA A 27 -7.46 6.32 42.30
CA ALA A 27 -7.82 7.68 42.74
C ALA A 27 -8.71 8.37 41.68
N GLU A 28 -9.49 9.34 42.12
CA GLU A 28 -10.79 9.77 41.58
C GLU A 28 -10.76 10.61 40.28
N ARG A 29 -11.87 10.49 39.54
CA ARG A 29 -12.46 11.39 38.53
C ARG A 29 -11.76 12.74 38.27
N THR A 30 -11.43 13.02 37.00
CA THR A 30 -12.08 14.06 36.17
C THR A 30 -11.51 14.05 34.72
N GLY A 31 -12.42 13.98 33.74
CA GLY A 31 -12.28 14.52 32.37
C GLY A 31 -11.10 14.10 31.50
N GLY A 32 -11.28 13.07 30.68
CA GLY A 32 -10.41 12.78 29.53
C GLY A 32 -10.86 11.53 28.80
N ASP A 33 -11.57 11.69 27.68
CA ASP A 33 -12.09 10.61 26.84
C ASP A 33 -10.93 9.85 26.17
N ALA A 34 -10.43 8.83 26.86
CA ALA A 34 -9.67 7.76 26.25
C ALA A 34 -10.66 6.73 25.67
N SER A 35 -10.35 6.24 24.47
CA SER A 35 -10.89 5.04 23.80
C SER A 35 -12.07 5.20 22.83
N LYS A 36 -11.78 5.80 21.67
CA LYS A 36 -12.30 5.32 20.38
C LYS A 36 -11.16 4.96 19.44
N CYS A 37 -10.52 3.82 19.69
CA CYS A 37 -9.86 3.09 18.60
C CYS A 37 -10.96 2.39 17.79
N THR A 38 -11.64 3.14 16.91
CA THR A 38 -12.50 2.52 15.90
C THR A 38 -11.60 1.87 14.86
N ASP A 39 -11.63 0.54 14.91
CA ASP A 39 -11.10 -0.45 13.99
C ASP A 39 -11.26 -0.06 12.50
N SER A 40 -10.31 0.72 11.99
CA SER A 40 -10.32 1.21 10.60
C SER A 40 -9.76 0.18 9.62
N SER A 41 -9.02 -0.82 10.13
CA SER A 41 -8.54 -2.00 9.41
C SER A 41 -9.69 -2.86 8.88
N HIS A 42 -10.76 -3.05 9.68
CA HIS A 42 -11.91 -3.86 9.26
C HIS A 42 -12.85 -3.13 8.28
N ALA A 43 -12.79 -1.81 8.18
CA ALA A 43 -13.59 -1.04 7.23
C ALA A 43 -13.03 -1.09 5.79
N PHE A 44 -11.77 -1.51 5.62
CA PHE A 44 -11.14 -1.73 4.31
C PHE A 44 -11.65 -3.01 3.64
N ALA A 45 -11.94 -4.04 4.44
CA ALA A 45 -12.35 -5.36 3.99
C ALA A 45 -13.84 -5.50 3.59
N ARG A 46 -14.60 -4.39 3.54
CA ARG A 46 -16.06 -4.42 3.29
C ARG A 46 -16.48 -3.80 1.97
N SER A 47 -15.55 -3.34 1.14
CA SER A 47 -15.85 -2.79 -0.18
C SER A 47 -15.61 -3.86 -1.25
N SER A 48 -16.68 -4.40 -1.81
CA SER A 48 -16.73 -5.64 -2.59
C SER A 48 -16.54 -5.47 -4.10
N SER A 49 -15.83 -4.42 -4.53
CA SER A 49 -15.31 -4.26 -5.89
C SER A 49 -14.30 -3.10 -5.95
N LEU A 50 -13.37 -3.12 -6.91
CA LEU A 50 -12.54 -1.95 -7.27
C LEU A 50 -13.39 -0.67 -7.45
N GLY A 51 -14.61 -0.81 -7.98
CA GLY A 51 -15.55 0.30 -8.12
C GLY A 51 -16.07 0.83 -6.77
N ALA A 52 -16.36 -0.05 -5.82
CA ALA A 52 -16.78 0.33 -4.47
C ALA A 52 -15.61 0.89 -3.64
N LEU A 53 -14.39 0.37 -3.81
CA LEU A 53 -13.18 0.90 -3.16
C LEU A 53 -12.94 2.36 -3.57
N VAL A 54 -13.06 2.65 -4.87
CA VAL A 54 -12.86 3.99 -5.43
C VAL A 54 -14.00 4.96 -5.07
N LEU A 55 -15.26 4.52 -5.06
CA LEU A 55 -16.38 5.38 -4.61
C LEU A 55 -16.28 5.74 -3.12
N THR A 56 -15.93 4.78 -2.27
CA THR A 56 -15.80 5.02 -0.82
C THR A 56 -14.61 5.95 -0.48
N LEU A 57 -13.63 6.09 -1.39
CA LEU A 57 -12.48 6.97 -1.22
C LEU A 57 -12.79 8.44 -1.52
N SER A 58 -13.78 8.74 -2.37
CA SER A 58 -14.22 10.11 -2.64
C SER A 58 -14.89 10.78 -1.43
N GLU A 59 -15.34 10.00 -0.44
CA GLU A 59 -16.22 10.45 0.63
C GLU A 59 -15.57 10.44 2.03
N ARG A 60 -14.30 10.03 2.18
CA ARG A 60 -13.64 9.93 3.50
C ARG A 60 -12.56 11.00 3.77
N PRO A 61 -12.50 11.57 4.98
CA PRO A 61 -11.38 12.42 5.41
C PRO A 61 -10.04 11.68 5.31
N ARG A 62 -8.98 12.40 4.93
CA ARG A 62 -7.60 11.90 4.69
C ARG A 62 -6.89 11.32 5.93
N GLU A 63 -7.61 11.11 7.04
CA GLU A 63 -7.10 10.83 8.38
C GLU A 63 -6.87 9.33 8.68
N SER A 64 -7.39 8.41 7.88
CA SER A 64 -7.30 6.95 8.14
C SER A 64 -5.96 6.30 7.79
N ARG A 65 -4.93 7.12 7.52
CA ARG A 65 -3.61 6.66 7.09
C ARG A 65 -2.88 5.97 8.25
N VAL A 66 -2.22 4.84 7.97
CA VAL A 66 -1.29 4.13 8.87
C VAL A 66 -0.53 5.15 9.71
N ARG A 67 -0.47 4.99 11.05
CA ARG A 67 0.16 5.94 11.98
C ARG A 67 1.67 5.65 12.09
N PRO A 68 2.57 6.30 11.32
CA PRO A 68 4.02 6.18 11.50
C PRO A 68 4.50 6.87 12.80
N ALA A 69 3.62 7.63 13.46
CA ALA A 69 3.98 8.56 14.54
C ALA A 69 4.73 7.90 15.70
N ALA A 70 4.30 6.74 16.18
CA ALA A 70 4.90 6.12 17.38
C ALA A 70 6.38 5.72 17.17
N ALA A 71 6.71 5.05 16.07
CA ALA A 71 8.09 4.65 15.79
C ALA A 71 9.00 5.86 15.52
N GLN A 72 8.45 6.92 14.92
CA GLN A 72 9.18 8.16 14.64
C GLN A 72 9.45 8.98 15.91
N GLU A 73 8.49 9.05 16.82
CA GLU A 73 8.63 9.67 18.14
C GLU A 73 9.71 8.95 18.95
N ASP A 74 9.64 7.61 19.04
CA ASP A 74 10.64 6.79 19.73
C ASP A 74 12.05 6.98 19.15
N TYR A 75 12.17 7.11 17.82
CA TYR A 75 13.44 7.35 17.15
C TYR A 75 14.00 8.73 17.46
N THR A 76 13.13 9.74 17.54
CA THR A 76 13.51 11.11 17.89
C THR A 76 14.03 11.15 19.33
N THR A 77 13.34 10.50 20.27
CA THR A 77 13.81 10.37 21.66
C THR A 77 15.14 9.63 21.74
N ALA A 78 15.31 8.53 20.99
CA ALA A 78 16.57 7.79 20.95
C ALA A 78 17.72 8.62 20.34
N THR A 79 17.41 9.51 19.39
CA THR A 79 18.38 10.45 18.80
C THR A 79 18.81 11.50 19.82
N GLN A 80 17.86 12.11 20.53
CA GLN A 80 18.14 13.10 21.57
C GLN A 80 18.95 12.50 22.73
N ALA A 81 18.68 11.24 23.07
CA ALA A 81 19.43 10.50 24.09
C ALA A 81 20.78 9.95 23.59
N GLN A 82 21.14 10.16 22.31
CA GLN A 82 22.30 9.56 21.65
C GLN A 82 22.37 8.02 21.79
N ASP A 83 21.22 7.36 21.93
CA ASP A 83 21.10 5.90 22.05
C ASP A 83 21.10 5.26 20.64
N ILE A 84 22.30 5.01 20.14
CA ILE A 84 22.51 4.41 18.82
C ILE A 84 21.91 2.99 18.73
N LYS A 85 21.92 2.22 19.83
CA LYS A 85 21.37 0.86 19.83
C LYS A 85 19.86 0.89 19.63
N LYS A 86 19.16 1.78 20.34
CA LYS A 86 17.71 1.96 20.18
C LYS A 86 17.37 2.51 18.79
N GLN A 87 18.16 3.45 18.26
CA GLN A 87 17.99 3.94 16.88
C GLN A 87 18.07 2.80 15.86
N ILE A 88 19.09 1.92 15.96
CA ILE A 88 19.25 0.76 15.08
C ILE A 88 18.04 -0.19 15.21
N ALA A 89 17.60 -0.49 16.43
CA ALA A 89 16.47 -1.39 16.68
C ALA A 89 15.15 -0.88 16.07
N LEU A 90 14.97 0.44 15.97
CA LEU A 90 13.76 1.06 15.42
C LEU A 90 13.73 1.14 13.89
N GLN A 91 14.86 0.97 13.21
CA GLN A 91 14.95 1.10 11.74
C GLN A 91 13.95 0.19 11.00
N ALA A 92 13.79 -1.06 11.45
CA ALA A 92 12.86 -1.99 10.82
C ALA A 92 11.40 -1.51 10.93
N ALA A 93 11.01 -0.99 12.09
CA ALA A 93 9.66 -0.47 12.32
C ALA A 93 9.40 0.82 11.54
N ILE A 94 10.38 1.73 11.45
CA ILE A 94 10.29 2.95 10.65
C ILE A 94 10.16 2.61 9.18
N LYS A 95 11.02 1.72 8.68
CA LYS A 95 11.00 1.30 7.28
C LYS A 95 9.66 0.67 6.90
N PHE A 96 9.14 -0.24 7.73
CA PHE A 96 7.86 -0.91 7.44
C PHE A 96 6.66 0.05 7.52
N ASN A 97 6.52 0.80 8.61
CA ASN A 97 5.34 1.65 8.81
C ASN A 97 5.40 2.95 7.99
N GLY A 98 6.59 3.58 7.95
CA GLY A 98 6.84 4.78 7.16
C GLY A 98 6.78 4.49 5.67
N GLY A 99 7.41 3.41 5.21
CA GLY A 99 7.32 2.96 3.83
C GLY A 99 5.89 2.63 3.43
N GLY A 100 5.14 1.92 4.29
CA GLY A 100 3.73 1.62 4.03
C GLY A 100 2.87 2.88 3.94
N HIS A 101 3.11 3.86 4.81
CA HIS A 101 2.44 5.16 4.73
C HIS A 101 2.70 5.87 3.40
N ILE A 102 3.97 5.92 2.95
CA ILE A 102 4.36 6.52 1.67
C ILE A 102 3.68 5.79 0.52
N ASN A 103 3.80 4.45 0.48
CA ASN A 103 3.30 3.64 -0.63
C ASN A 103 1.79 3.78 -0.80
N HIS A 104 1.02 3.66 0.29
CA HIS A 104 -0.44 3.79 0.22
C HIS A 104 -0.87 5.23 -0.07
N THR A 105 -0.13 6.25 0.41
CA THR A 105 -0.39 7.65 0.01
C THR A 105 -0.32 7.80 -1.50
N LEU A 106 0.78 7.31 -2.08
CA LEU A 106 1.01 7.39 -3.51
C LEU A 106 -0.01 6.56 -4.29
N PHE A 107 -0.37 5.39 -3.77
CA PHE A 107 -1.37 4.49 -4.35
C PHE A 107 -2.75 5.14 -4.44
N TRP A 108 -3.24 5.78 -3.37
CA TRP A 108 -4.56 6.39 -3.39
C TRP A 108 -4.65 7.56 -4.36
N GLU A 109 -3.61 8.40 -4.43
CA GLU A 109 -3.54 9.47 -5.43
C GLU A 109 -3.41 8.94 -6.87
N ASN A 110 -2.82 7.75 -7.03
CA ASN A 110 -2.66 7.06 -8.30
C ASN A 110 -3.97 6.41 -8.80
N LEU A 111 -5.06 6.47 -8.03
CA LEU A 111 -6.36 5.95 -8.43
C LEU A 111 -7.38 7.07 -8.63
N ALA A 112 -8.27 6.89 -9.59
CA ALA A 112 -9.42 7.75 -9.82
C ALA A 112 -10.60 6.93 -10.34
N PRO A 113 -11.85 7.32 -10.03
CA PRO A 113 -13.02 6.75 -10.69
C PRO A 113 -12.94 6.93 -12.20
N GLN A 114 -13.44 5.97 -12.97
CA GLN A 114 -13.55 6.12 -14.44
C GLN A 114 -14.34 7.37 -14.83
N SER A 115 -15.39 7.71 -14.06
CA SER A 115 -16.17 8.95 -14.23
C SER A 115 -15.37 10.24 -13.99
N SER A 116 -14.21 10.14 -13.34
CA SER A 116 -13.28 11.25 -13.09
C SER A 116 -11.96 11.10 -13.87
N GLY A 117 -11.95 10.30 -14.93
CA GLY A 117 -10.78 10.12 -15.81
C GLY A 117 -9.86 8.95 -15.44
N GLY A 118 -10.26 8.10 -14.48
CA GLY A 118 -9.56 6.84 -14.20
C GLY A 118 -9.42 5.98 -15.45
N GLY A 119 -8.22 5.47 -15.69
CA GLY A 119 -7.88 4.63 -16.84
C GLY A 119 -7.72 5.36 -18.17
N GLN A 120 -8.02 6.67 -18.24
CA GLN A 120 -7.87 7.46 -19.45
C GLN A 120 -6.41 7.87 -19.66
N PHE A 121 -5.64 7.02 -20.36
CA PHE A 121 -4.26 7.32 -20.72
C PHE A 121 -4.21 8.53 -21.67
N PRO A 122 -3.33 9.51 -21.47
CA PRO A 122 -3.26 10.69 -22.32
C PRO A 122 -2.85 10.30 -23.76
N SER A 123 -3.33 11.07 -24.74
CA SER A 123 -2.95 10.90 -26.15
C SER A 123 -1.74 11.72 -26.58
N SER A 124 -1.21 12.56 -25.69
CA SER A 124 -0.04 13.42 -25.88
C SER A 124 0.53 13.87 -24.52
N GLY A 125 1.68 14.53 -24.51
CA GLY A 125 2.31 15.04 -23.29
C GLY A 125 3.53 14.21 -22.87
N LYS A 126 4.21 14.65 -21.80
CA LYS A 126 5.52 14.12 -21.42
C LYS A 126 5.43 12.64 -21.03
N LEU A 127 4.36 12.24 -20.32
CA LEU A 127 4.16 10.83 -19.98
C LEU A 127 3.87 9.99 -21.21
N TYR A 128 3.02 10.48 -22.13
CA TYR A 128 2.74 9.77 -23.37
C TYR A 128 4.02 9.50 -24.14
N ASP A 129 4.81 10.55 -24.42
CA ASP A 129 6.04 10.45 -25.21
C ASP A 129 7.06 9.52 -24.54
N GLN A 130 7.24 9.63 -23.23
CA GLN A 130 8.18 8.78 -22.49
C GLN A 130 7.74 7.31 -22.47
N VAL A 131 6.44 7.03 -22.33
CA VAL A 131 5.90 5.65 -22.39
C VAL A 131 6.03 5.07 -23.79
N GLN A 132 5.83 5.86 -24.84
CA GLN A 132 6.08 5.42 -26.22
C GLN A 132 7.56 5.06 -26.41
N GLN A 133 8.46 5.89 -25.90
CA GLN A 133 9.90 5.69 -26.03
C GLN A 133 10.40 4.45 -25.27
N ASP A 134 10.01 4.28 -24.00
CA ASP A 134 10.61 3.26 -23.13
C ASP A 134 9.91 1.90 -23.22
N PHE A 135 8.62 1.88 -23.57
CA PHE A 135 7.81 0.65 -23.59
C PHE A 135 7.15 0.35 -24.94
N GLY A 136 7.28 1.23 -25.94
CA GLY A 136 6.57 1.08 -27.22
C GLY A 136 5.06 1.31 -27.09
N GLY A 137 4.64 2.03 -26.04
CA GLY A 137 3.24 2.39 -25.79
C GLY A 137 2.64 1.73 -24.56
N LEU A 138 1.37 2.08 -24.30
CA LEU A 138 0.67 1.71 -23.07
C LEU A 138 0.58 0.19 -22.86
N ASP A 139 0.34 -0.58 -23.92
CA ASP A 139 0.23 -2.05 -23.80
C ASP A 139 1.56 -2.69 -23.41
N GLY A 140 2.68 -2.16 -23.94
CA GLY A 140 4.02 -2.57 -23.53
C GLY A 140 4.29 -2.25 -22.06
N LEU A 141 3.88 -1.06 -21.61
CA LEU A 141 3.98 -0.65 -20.21
C LEU A 141 3.18 -1.58 -19.30
N LYS A 142 1.90 -1.81 -19.62
CA LYS A 142 1.01 -2.69 -18.85
C LYS A 142 1.60 -4.09 -18.73
N LYS A 143 2.10 -4.64 -19.85
CA LYS A 143 2.75 -5.95 -19.87
C LYS A 143 3.98 -5.99 -18.97
N ALA A 144 4.85 -4.99 -19.03
CA ALA A 144 6.07 -4.92 -18.22
C ALA A 144 5.74 -4.87 -16.72
N VAL A 145 4.84 -3.96 -16.31
CA VAL A 145 4.42 -3.82 -14.91
C VAL A 145 3.69 -5.07 -14.41
N ASN A 146 2.75 -5.62 -15.18
CA ASN A 146 2.02 -6.84 -14.79
C ASN A 146 2.97 -8.02 -14.65
N THR A 147 3.96 -8.16 -15.55
CA THR A 147 4.96 -9.24 -15.47
C THR A 147 5.80 -9.11 -14.20
N ALA A 148 6.28 -7.91 -13.89
CA ALA A 148 7.05 -7.66 -12.67
C ALA A 148 6.21 -7.90 -11.40
N ALA A 149 4.96 -7.44 -11.39
CA ALA A 149 4.03 -7.62 -10.29
C ALA A 149 3.72 -9.09 -10.00
N LEU A 150 3.50 -9.89 -11.04
CA LEU A 150 3.28 -11.34 -10.91
C LEU A 150 4.54 -12.08 -10.42
N GLY A 151 5.73 -11.54 -10.69
CA GLY A 151 7.00 -12.08 -10.21
C GLY A 151 7.27 -11.86 -8.72
N ILE A 152 6.46 -11.05 -8.02
CA ILE A 152 6.64 -10.79 -6.58
C ILE A 152 6.29 -12.06 -5.78
N GLN A 153 7.26 -12.55 -5.01
CA GLN A 153 7.09 -13.63 -4.07
C GLN A 153 6.72 -13.06 -2.69
N GLY A 154 5.54 -13.44 -2.19
CA GLY A 154 4.99 -12.89 -0.96
C GLY A 154 4.36 -11.51 -1.16
N SER A 155 4.58 -10.61 -0.20
CA SER A 155 4.03 -9.26 -0.19
C SER A 155 4.97 -8.25 -0.81
N GLY A 156 4.44 -7.28 -1.53
CA GLY A 156 5.25 -6.22 -2.13
C GLY A 156 4.46 -5.26 -3.01
N TRP A 157 5.21 -4.44 -3.73
CA TRP A 157 4.70 -3.42 -4.63
C TRP A 157 5.38 -3.51 -5.99
N ALA A 158 4.62 -3.25 -7.05
CA ALA A 158 5.16 -3.02 -8.39
C ALA A 158 5.03 -1.54 -8.75
N TRP A 159 6.09 -0.97 -9.31
CA TRP A 159 6.20 0.44 -9.61
C TRP A 159 6.56 0.66 -11.08
N LEU A 160 5.94 1.69 -11.66
CA LEU A 160 6.54 2.47 -12.72
C LEU A 160 7.27 3.64 -12.07
N GLY A 161 8.59 3.65 -12.17
CA GLY A 161 9.43 4.72 -11.62
C GLY A 161 10.18 5.45 -12.72
N TYR A 162 10.28 6.77 -12.63
CA TYR A 162 11.22 7.54 -13.44
C TYR A 162 12.59 7.54 -12.78
N ASN A 163 13.60 7.07 -13.50
CA ASN A 163 14.99 7.02 -13.08
C ASN A 163 15.68 8.34 -13.48
N PRO A 164 16.03 9.24 -12.53
CA PRO A 164 16.62 10.53 -12.87
C PRO A 164 18.03 10.42 -13.47
N GLN A 165 18.74 9.31 -13.25
CA GLN A 165 20.08 9.08 -13.79
C GLN A 165 20.02 8.63 -15.26
N THR A 166 19.13 7.68 -15.59
CA THR A 166 18.99 7.17 -16.97
C THR A 166 18.02 8.00 -17.80
N LYS A 167 17.19 8.83 -17.15
CA LYS A 167 16.08 9.60 -17.75
C LYS A 167 15.05 8.71 -18.44
N LYS A 168 14.78 7.56 -17.86
CA LYS A 168 13.83 6.57 -18.38
C LYS A 168 12.81 6.17 -17.34
N LEU A 169 11.65 5.76 -17.83
CA LEU A 169 10.68 5.00 -17.06
C LEU A 169 11.12 3.54 -16.99
N GLU A 170 11.13 3.00 -15.78
CA GLU A 170 11.57 1.64 -15.48
C GLU A 170 10.53 0.94 -14.61
N THR A 171 10.40 -0.37 -14.79
CA THR A 171 9.60 -1.20 -13.89
C THR A 171 10.46 -1.69 -12.73
N VAL A 172 10.04 -1.41 -11.51
CA VAL A 172 10.78 -1.77 -10.28
C VAL A 172 9.82 -2.43 -9.30
N THR A 173 10.30 -3.42 -8.54
CA THR A 173 9.51 -4.02 -7.45
C THR A 173 10.18 -3.75 -6.11
N THR A 174 9.37 -3.61 -5.07
CA THR A 174 9.85 -3.51 -3.70
C THR A 174 9.16 -4.55 -2.82
N ALA A 175 9.92 -5.16 -1.92
CA ALA A 175 9.41 -6.17 -1.00
C ALA A 175 8.65 -5.51 0.15
N ASN A 176 7.62 -6.17 0.65
CA ASN A 176 6.82 -5.73 1.79
C ASN A 176 6.32 -4.28 1.63
N GLN A 177 6.73 -3.39 2.53
CA GLN A 177 6.36 -1.97 2.54
C GLN A 177 7.56 -1.08 2.22
N ASP A 178 8.63 -1.63 1.65
CA ASP A 178 9.78 -0.85 1.26
C ASP A 178 9.34 0.20 0.23
N PRO A 179 9.61 1.50 0.46
CA PRO A 179 9.23 2.52 -0.49
C PRO A 179 10.17 2.51 -1.69
N LEU A 180 9.68 3.01 -2.82
CA LEU A 180 10.52 3.20 -4.00
C LEU A 180 11.51 4.34 -3.75
N LEU A 181 12.77 4.00 -3.53
CA LEU A 181 13.87 4.95 -3.29
C LEU A 181 14.75 5.09 -4.53
N GLY A 182 15.27 6.29 -4.78
CA GLY A 182 16.16 6.58 -5.92
C GLY A 182 15.45 6.79 -7.27
N TYR A 183 14.13 6.65 -7.29
CA TYR A 183 13.27 6.91 -8.44
C TYR A 183 12.19 7.91 -8.05
N VAL A 184 11.62 8.60 -9.05
CA VAL A 184 10.35 9.33 -8.87
C VAL A 184 9.21 8.34 -9.12
N PRO A 185 8.36 8.02 -8.13
CA PRO A 185 7.26 7.08 -8.31
C PRO A 185 6.20 7.67 -9.24
N ILE A 186 5.89 7.00 -10.35
CA ILE A 186 4.88 7.47 -11.32
C ILE A 186 3.55 6.75 -11.06
N VAL A 187 3.56 5.42 -11.15
CA VAL A 187 2.42 4.53 -10.86
C VAL A 187 2.89 3.47 -9.87
N GLY A 188 2.05 3.16 -8.87
CA GLY A 188 2.28 2.07 -7.92
C GLY A 188 1.10 1.12 -7.88
N VAL A 189 1.37 -0.18 -7.78
CA VAL A 189 0.37 -1.25 -7.65
C VAL A 189 0.66 -2.06 -6.39
N ASP A 190 -0.32 -2.13 -5.49
CA ASP A 190 -0.24 -2.92 -4.27
C ASP A 190 -0.46 -4.41 -4.58
N MET A 191 0.55 -5.24 -4.32
CA MET A 191 0.50 -6.68 -4.55
C MET A 191 0.40 -7.49 -3.24
N TRP A 192 0.08 -6.83 -2.13
CA TRP A 192 -0.34 -7.51 -0.91
C TRP A 192 -1.71 -8.17 -1.11
N GLU A 193 -1.90 -9.36 -0.53
CA GLU A 193 -3.17 -10.09 -0.66
C GLU A 193 -4.38 -9.26 -0.19
N HIS A 194 -4.21 -8.42 0.83
CA HIS A 194 -5.29 -7.54 1.30
C HIS A 194 -5.84 -6.61 0.20
N ALA A 195 -5.07 -6.32 -0.85
CA ALA A 195 -5.44 -5.35 -1.86
C ALA A 195 -6.43 -5.94 -2.88
N TYR A 196 -6.44 -7.25 -3.06
CA TYR A 196 -7.21 -7.91 -4.11
C TYR A 196 -7.99 -9.15 -3.68
N TYR A 197 -7.63 -9.79 -2.55
CA TYR A 197 -8.12 -11.14 -2.25
C TYR A 197 -9.63 -11.21 -2.03
N ILE A 198 -10.27 -10.13 -1.55
CA ILE A 198 -11.73 -10.11 -1.34
C ILE A 198 -12.46 -10.29 -2.67
N ASP A 199 -12.04 -9.58 -3.72
CA ASP A 199 -12.71 -9.57 -5.01
C ASP A 199 -12.16 -10.65 -5.96
N TYR A 200 -10.85 -10.89 -5.94
CA TYR A 200 -10.13 -11.70 -6.94
C TYR A 200 -9.59 -13.02 -6.38
N LYS A 201 -9.70 -13.24 -5.06
CA LYS A 201 -9.16 -14.44 -4.39
C LYS A 201 -7.69 -14.65 -4.76
N ASN A 202 -7.34 -15.83 -5.23
CA ASN A 202 -5.98 -16.22 -5.62
C ASN A 202 -5.61 -15.80 -7.06
N VAL A 203 -6.51 -15.17 -7.83
CA VAL A 203 -6.28 -14.85 -9.25
C VAL A 203 -5.69 -13.44 -9.39
N LYS A 204 -4.41 -13.28 -9.00
CA LYS A 204 -3.70 -11.98 -9.04
C LYS A 204 -3.69 -11.33 -10.43
N ALA A 205 -3.65 -12.14 -11.49
CA ALA A 205 -3.65 -11.65 -12.87
C ALA A 205 -4.91 -10.83 -13.19
N THR A 206 -6.09 -11.28 -12.75
CA THR A 206 -7.34 -10.55 -13.01
C THR A 206 -7.39 -9.21 -12.28
N TYR A 207 -6.82 -9.12 -11.08
CA TYR A 207 -6.63 -7.84 -10.39
C TYR A 207 -5.76 -6.89 -11.22
N LEU A 208 -4.63 -7.40 -11.72
CA LEU A 208 -3.70 -6.64 -12.56
C LEU A 208 -4.28 -6.23 -13.91
N ASP A 209 -5.18 -7.01 -14.50
CA ASP A 209 -5.85 -6.62 -15.73
C ASP A 209 -6.84 -5.48 -15.49
N ASN A 210 -7.52 -5.47 -14.34
CA ASN A 210 -8.56 -4.50 -14.01
C ASN A 210 -8.03 -3.18 -13.42
N ILE A 211 -6.90 -3.20 -12.70
CA ILE A 211 -6.38 -2.00 -12.02
C ILE A 211 -6.09 -0.86 -13.01
N TRP A 212 -5.69 -1.18 -14.25
CA TRP A 212 -5.41 -0.20 -15.30
C TRP A 212 -6.60 0.68 -15.66
N SER A 213 -7.82 0.20 -15.43
CA SER A 213 -9.04 0.93 -15.74
C SER A 213 -9.35 2.05 -14.74
N VAL A 214 -8.60 2.14 -13.64
CA VAL A 214 -8.79 3.15 -12.58
C VAL A 214 -7.51 3.94 -12.28
N ILE A 215 -6.43 3.75 -13.05
CA ILE A 215 -5.19 4.52 -12.88
C ILE A 215 -5.44 5.99 -13.21
N ASN A 216 -5.02 6.87 -12.30
CA ASN A 216 -5.07 8.30 -12.46
C ASN A 216 -3.85 8.80 -13.25
N TRP A 217 -3.93 8.73 -14.57
CA TRP A 217 -2.85 9.14 -15.46
C TRP A 217 -2.51 10.63 -15.38
N LYS A 218 -3.46 11.47 -14.96
CA LYS A 218 -3.19 12.89 -14.68
C LYS A 218 -2.19 13.05 -13.54
N LYS A 219 -2.35 12.29 -12.46
CA LYS A 219 -1.38 12.31 -11.35
C LYS A 219 -0.02 11.73 -11.75
N ALA A 220 0.00 10.71 -12.60
CA ALA A 220 1.24 10.19 -13.17
C ALA A 220 1.99 11.26 -13.99
N GLU A 221 1.29 12.00 -14.86
CA GLU A 221 1.86 13.11 -15.64
C GLU A 221 2.40 14.21 -14.71
N GLU A 222 1.63 14.63 -13.70
CA GLU A 222 2.06 15.65 -12.73
C GLU A 222 3.35 15.26 -12.00
N ARG A 223 3.48 13.98 -11.60
CA ARG A 223 4.69 13.46 -10.95
C ARG A 223 5.88 13.44 -11.90
N LEU A 224 5.69 13.02 -13.15
CA LEU A 224 6.77 13.03 -14.15
C LEU A 224 7.18 14.44 -14.56
N ALA A 225 6.23 15.39 -14.61
CA ALA A 225 6.52 16.79 -14.91
C ALA A 225 7.34 17.45 -13.80
N SER A 226 7.20 16.99 -12.56
CA SER A 226 7.91 17.49 -11.38
C SER A 226 9.24 16.76 -11.08
N ALA A 227 9.61 15.79 -11.93
CA ALA A 227 10.79 14.94 -11.79
C ALA A 227 12.08 15.56 -12.34
#